data_AF-A0A897N8N0-F1
#
_entry.id   AF-A0A897N8N0-F1
#
_cell.length_a   1.000
_cell.length_b   1.000
_cell.length_c   1.000
_cell.angle_alpha   90.00
_cell.angle_beta   90.00
_cell.angle_gamma   90.00
#
_symmetry.space_group_name_H-M   'P 1'
#
loop_
_entity.id
_entity.type
_entity.pdbx_description
1 polymer ?
#
loop_
_entity_poly.entity_id
_entity_poly.type
_entity_poly.pdbx_seq_one_letter_code
_entity_poly.pdbx_strand_id
1 'polypeptide(L)'
;MTARSRAVDPERTYSNHYGGVGRPLARRADTGDINGSDTHLPGMFGWLSEAAVLQGGIDAVLDAPPWPTQLLLVAVAALSTLVCYRLAGPVRARTNRLRSRLLLGVPWGTVLMMLFLLVVFLFVQGAYSGDIFDPRQPVTYAFVAWSYEYPLGVLTASFSHGSFSHLLGNLVALAVFGSIAEYGYSHFPTKRGAQVDYASRASPYVRPLLFVGAVALVGIVTSAFVPGPVIGFSGVVYALAGFALVVRPLTTVVGLLLTDVVRALYDAFTSPVATYSPRVGYVDVWFADIAVTGHLLGFLVGVLLGVALWRRRNERPRAAWIWFAAVLFGVVQQLWLAYLPLGNGRYALFRGVGVAFVFLLAGAVVVAATRPSRPSLPWPSRLPARLVDEAPSRGQTAAALLVTIVLTLSLVGVVTHLQTVEPTELPNDPVEVEDYQVGYAENVTNQLYSVVDVPGLQQVTSVDSSGVIVYSERRNVWQLAASKSRLASSGYVRVTVGGVGWRETVGVTRTGWSVVGGDEAYRVRLHPPDGPARLAFASGPATAEATIANRSMTLRSVGTDFEVVVNTDNETVGIGGLPESGANTTVGDIQFERDGNDLYASYDGTRVRVANKKVPPTRRD
;
A
#
# COMPACT_ATOMS: atom_id res chain seq x y z
N MET A 1 -23.20 -51.59 -8.23
CA MET A 1 -24.00 -51.48 -6.99
C MET A 1 -24.48 -50.06 -6.85
N THR A 2 -25.79 -49.89 -6.73
CA THR A 2 -26.51 -48.73 -6.14
C THR A 2 -26.08 -48.51 -4.68
N ALA A 3 -26.21 -47.37 -4.00
CA ALA A 3 -26.52 -45.96 -4.34
C ALA A 3 -25.82 -45.08 -3.24
N ARG A 4 -26.15 -43.83 -2.86
CA ARG A 4 -27.25 -42.88 -3.12
C ARG A 4 -26.76 -41.45 -2.79
N SER A 5 -27.47 -40.40 -3.23
CA SER A 5 -27.14 -38.99 -2.98
C SER A 5 -27.55 -38.47 -1.59
N ARG A 6 -26.88 -37.40 -1.11
CA ARG A 6 -27.49 -36.33 -0.31
C ARG A 6 -26.69 -35.04 -0.44
N ALA A 7 -27.37 -33.96 -0.81
CA ALA A 7 -26.84 -32.60 -0.71
C ALA A 7 -26.90 -32.12 0.75
N VAL A 8 -25.97 -31.25 1.14
CA VAL A 8 -26.04 -30.49 2.41
C VAL A 8 -25.67 -29.05 2.12
N ASP A 9 -26.59 -28.18 2.51
CA ASP A 9 -26.55 -26.72 2.43
C ASP A 9 -25.89 -26.12 3.69
N PRO A 10 -25.05 -25.08 3.60
CA PRO A 10 -24.53 -24.37 4.76
C PRO A 10 -24.88 -22.87 4.82
N GLU A 11 -26.18 -22.53 4.88
CA GLU A 11 -26.56 -21.33 5.66
C GLU A 11 -26.40 -21.62 7.16
N ARG A 12 -25.36 -21.04 7.81
CA ARG A 12 -25.53 -20.16 8.99
C ARG A 12 -24.23 -19.69 9.67
N THR A 13 -24.19 -18.37 9.84
CA THR A 13 -23.75 -17.64 11.05
C THR A 13 -22.30 -17.76 11.53
N TYR A 14 -21.53 -16.70 11.28
CA TYR A 14 -20.62 -16.15 12.28
C TYR A 14 -20.98 -14.68 12.55
N SER A 15 -21.37 -14.40 13.80
CA SER A 15 -21.66 -13.05 14.27
C SER A 15 -20.37 -12.31 14.62
N ASN A 16 -20.14 -11.14 14.02
CA ASN A 16 -19.17 -10.17 14.53
C ASN A 16 -19.89 -8.97 15.15
N HIS A 17 -19.44 -8.55 16.33
CA HIS A 17 -19.97 -7.41 17.05
C HIS A 17 -19.68 -6.10 16.31
N TYR A 18 -20.74 -5.37 15.94
CA TYR A 18 -20.80 -3.93 16.11
C TYR A 18 -22.17 -3.58 16.69
N GLY A 19 -22.18 -2.93 17.85
CA GLY A 19 -23.41 -2.58 18.57
C GLY A 19 -24.08 -1.36 17.97
N GLY A 20 -25.05 -1.58 17.08
CA GLY A 20 -25.99 -0.55 16.63
C GLY A 20 -27.42 -0.97 17.01
N VAL A 21 -27.93 -0.46 18.13
CA VAL A 21 -29.33 -0.69 18.53
C VAL A 21 -30.21 0.38 17.90
N GLY A 22 -31.01 -0.02 16.91
CA GLY A 22 -32.07 0.81 16.35
C GLY A 22 -33.15 -0.07 15.71
N ARG A 23 -34.33 -0.15 16.32
CA ARG A 23 -35.55 -0.76 15.75
C ARG A 23 -36.82 -0.11 16.35
N PRO A 24 -37.96 -0.14 15.64
CA PRO A 24 -38.66 1.11 15.31
C PRO A 24 -40.19 1.06 15.57
N LEU A 25 -40.98 1.87 14.81
CA LEU A 25 -42.46 1.99 14.68
C LEU A 25 -43.03 3.27 15.36
N ALA A 26 -44.01 4.03 14.82
CA ALA A 26 -44.82 3.92 13.59
C ALA A 26 -45.42 5.27 13.08
N ARG A 27 -45.87 5.28 11.81
CA ARG A 27 -47.00 5.98 11.12
C ARG A 27 -47.43 7.46 11.44
N ARG A 28 -47.65 8.20 10.33
CA ARG A 28 -48.73 9.21 10.00
C ARG A 28 -49.81 9.47 11.09
N ALA A 29 -50.32 10.68 11.35
CA ALA A 29 -50.86 11.66 10.38
C ALA A 29 -51.22 13.05 11.02
N ASP A 30 -51.43 14.05 10.16
CA ASP A 30 -52.39 15.18 10.17
C ASP A 30 -52.52 16.23 11.32
N THR A 31 -52.25 17.48 10.91
CA THR A 31 -52.98 18.77 11.14
C THR A 31 -53.56 19.16 12.51
N GLY A 32 -53.25 20.40 12.94
CA GLY A 32 -54.07 21.16 13.89
C GLY A 32 -53.48 22.52 14.28
N ASP A 33 -53.98 23.61 13.69
CA ASP A 33 -53.76 24.98 14.18
C ASP A 33 -54.45 25.18 15.55
N ILE A 34 -53.72 25.70 16.55
CA ILE A 34 -54.34 26.42 17.68
C ILE A 34 -53.46 27.60 18.11
N ASN A 35 -53.99 28.80 17.92
CA ASN A 35 -53.47 30.06 18.47
C ASN A 35 -53.95 30.20 19.92
N GLY A 36 -53.08 30.51 20.91
CA GLY A 36 -53.58 30.69 22.28
C GLY A 36 -52.57 30.93 23.40
N SER A 37 -52.36 32.22 23.72
CA SER A 37 -52.09 32.81 25.06
C SER A 37 -50.92 32.35 25.94
N ASP A 38 -50.20 33.36 26.44
CA ASP A 38 -49.15 33.33 27.46
C ASP A 38 -49.41 32.40 28.66
N THR A 39 -48.46 31.50 28.91
CA THR A 39 -48.14 31.04 30.27
C THR A 39 -46.62 30.94 30.43
N HIS A 40 -46.06 31.66 31.41
CA HIS A 40 -44.64 31.55 31.76
C HIS A 40 -44.36 30.17 32.38
N LEU A 41 -43.75 29.27 31.61
CA LEU A 41 -43.13 28.04 32.11
C LEU A 41 -41.61 28.21 32.19
N PRO A 42 -41.04 28.51 33.38
CA PRO A 42 -39.59 28.50 33.55
C PRO A 42 -39.08 27.05 33.59
N GLY A 43 -38.07 26.73 32.77
CA GLY A 43 -37.22 25.56 33.01
C GLY A 43 -37.38 24.33 32.11
N MET A 44 -37.90 24.43 30.87
CA MET A 44 -37.88 23.30 29.92
C MET A 44 -36.93 23.48 28.71
N PHE A 45 -36.34 24.67 28.53
CA PHE A 45 -35.42 24.98 27.42
C PHE A 45 -33.93 25.00 27.80
N GLY A 46 -33.56 24.77 29.07
CA GLY A 46 -32.16 24.84 29.54
C GLY A 46 -31.19 23.93 28.78
N TRP A 47 -31.63 22.71 28.47
CA TRP A 47 -30.87 21.75 27.65
C TRP A 47 -30.64 22.21 26.21
N LEU A 48 -31.55 23.02 25.65
CA LEU A 48 -31.39 23.57 24.30
C LEU A 48 -30.41 24.74 24.28
N SER A 49 -30.35 25.55 25.35
CA SER A 49 -29.29 26.55 25.51
C SER A 49 -27.92 25.91 25.76
N GLU A 50 -27.83 24.85 26.57
CA GLU A 50 -26.57 24.13 26.79
C GLU A 50 -26.09 23.44 25.51
N ALA A 51 -26.98 22.78 24.76
CA ALA A 51 -26.67 22.18 23.47
C ALA A 51 -26.20 23.22 22.43
N ALA A 52 -26.84 24.39 22.37
CA ALA A 52 -26.43 25.46 21.46
C ALA A 52 -25.06 26.07 21.84
N VAL A 53 -24.77 26.22 23.13
CA VAL A 53 -23.45 26.69 23.61
C VAL A 53 -22.36 25.63 23.37
N LEU A 54 -22.66 24.35 23.58
CA LEU A 54 -21.77 23.24 23.23
C LEU A 54 -21.49 23.18 21.72
N GLN A 55 -22.53 23.30 20.89
CA GLN A 55 -22.40 23.29 19.44
C GLN A 55 -21.59 24.48 18.95
N GLY A 56 -21.90 25.70 19.38
CA GLY A 56 -21.11 26.89 19.03
C GLY A 56 -19.66 26.85 19.53
N GLY A 57 -19.40 26.17 20.66
CA GLY A 57 -18.05 25.89 21.14
C GLY A 57 -17.30 24.85 20.29
N ILE A 58 -17.99 23.84 19.76
CA ILE A 58 -17.43 22.87 18.81
C ILE A 58 -17.13 23.57 17.48
N ASP A 59 -18.10 24.30 16.92
CA ASP A 59 -17.95 24.99 15.64
C ASP A 59 -16.79 26.00 15.71
N ALA A 60 -16.66 26.76 16.81
CA ALA A 60 -15.52 27.66 17.05
C ALA A 60 -14.16 26.95 17.15
N VAL A 61 -14.10 25.66 17.51
CA VAL A 61 -12.87 24.84 17.49
C VAL A 61 -12.61 24.24 16.10
N LEU A 62 -13.66 23.92 15.34
CA LEU A 62 -13.54 23.45 13.96
C LEU A 62 -13.08 24.57 13.00
N ASP A 63 -13.58 25.78 13.19
CA ASP A 63 -13.25 26.97 12.39
C ASP A 63 -11.97 27.69 12.86
N ALA A 64 -11.43 27.32 14.03
CA ALA A 64 -10.20 27.91 14.54
C ALA A 64 -8.99 27.57 13.64
N PRO A 65 -8.04 28.50 13.43
CA PRO A 65 -6.77 28.17 12.81
C PRO A 65 -6.03 27.10 13.65
N PRO A 66 -5.16 26.26 13.06
CA PRO A 66 -4.58 25.11 13.76
C PRO A 66 -3.52 25.45 14.83
N TRP A 67 -3.02 26.70 14.88
CA TRP A 67 -1.91 27.06 15.75
C TRP A 67 -2.20 27.00 17.27
N PRO A 68 -3.40 27.27 17.82
CA PRO A 68 -3.64 27.19 19.26
C PRO A 68 -3.56 25.76 19.79
N THR A 69 -4.09 24.79 19.04
CA THR A 69 -4.04 23.36 19.38
C THR A 69 -2.63 22.78 19.19
N GLN A 70 -1.90 23.23 18.15
CA GLN A 70 -0.46 22.95 18.00
C GLN A 70 0.37 23.49 19.17
N LEU A 71 0.15 24.74 19.60
CA LEU A 71 0.83 25.32 20.76
C LEU A 71 0.49 24.57 22.04
N LEU A 72 -0.78 24.20 22.25
CA LEU A 72 -1.20 23.39 23.40
C LEU A 72 -0.48 22.03 23.41
N LEU A 73 -0.46 21.31 22.29
CA LEU A 73 0.24 20.03 22.13
C LEU A 73 1.73 20.17 22.48
N VAL A 74 2.41 21.18 21.91
CA VAL A 74 3.84 21.44 22.17
C VAL A 74 4.07 21.81 23.64
N ALA A 75 3.24 22.67 24.24
CA ALA A 75 3.37 23.08 25.63
C ALA A 75 3.15 21.92 26.61
N VAL A 76 2.12 21.10 26.40
CA VAL A 76 1.83 19.92 27.24
C VAL A 76 2.91 18.85 27.09
N ALA A 77 3.37 18.59 25.85
CA ALA A 77 4.46 17.65 25.60
C ALA A 77 5.78 18.13 26.25
N ALA A 78 6.10 19.42 26.14
CA ALA A 78 7.28 20.01 26.76
C ALA A 78 7.21 19.98 28.30
N LEU A 79 6.05 20.31 28.88
CA LEU A 79 5.83 20.26 30.33
C LEU A 79 5.91 18.83 30.87
N SER A 80 5.25 17.87 30.22
CA SER A 80 5.33 16.45 30.56
C SER A 80 6.77 15.91 30.47
N THR A 81 7.48 16.27 29.40
CA THR A 81 8.90 15.92 29.22
C THR A 81 9.78 16.56 30.31
N LEU A 82 9.51 17.81 30.70
CA LEU A 82 10.23 18.51 31.77
C LEU A 82 9.97 17.87 33.14
N VAL A 83 8.74 17.47 33.45
CA VAL A 83 8.41 16.74 34.69
C VAL A 83 9.14 15.40 34.71
N CYS A 84 9.06 14.62 33.63
CA CYS A 84 9.82 13.37 33.48
C CYS A 84 11.34 13.58 33.61
N TYR A 85 11.87 14.66 33.02
CA TYR A 85 13.29 15.04 33.12
C TYR A 85 13.70 15.33 34.57
N ARG A 86 12.90 16.10 35.32
CA ARG A 86 13.17 16.45 36.72
C ARG A 86 13.12 15.23 37.64
N LEU A 87 12.19 14.31 37.40
CA LEU A 87 12.00 13.11 38.23
C LEU A 87 13.05 12.02 37.97
N ALA A 88 13.54 11.87 36.73
CA ALA A 88 14.24 10.65 36.31
C ALA A 88 15.79 10.67 36.49
N GLY A 89 16.31 11.54 37.36
CA GLY A 89 17.71 11.55 37.78
C GLY A 89 18.73 12.13 36.78
N PRO A 90 20.05 12.08 37.09
CA PRO A 90 21.06 12.89 36.42
C PRO A 90 21.26 12.54 34.94
N VAL A 91 20.76 13.43 34.07
CA VAL A 91 20.80 13.31 32.60
C VAL A 91 22.21 13.17 32.02
N ARG A 92 23.23 13.72 32.71
CA ARG A 92 24.65 13.58 32.35
C ARG A 92 25.06 12.12 32.15
N ALA A 93 24.50 11.17 32.91
CA ALA A 93 24.78 9.75 32.74
C ALA A 93 24.19 9.17 31.43
N ARG A 94 23.04 9.66 30.96
CA ARG A 94 22.42 9.21 29.70
C ARG A 94 23.10 9.83 28.49
N THR A 95 23.39 11.13 28.53
CA THR A 95 24.12 11.82 27.45
C THR A 95 25.54 11.27 27.32
N ASN A 96 26.22 10.92 28.41
CA ASN A 96 27.51 10.24 28.35
C ASN A 96 27.42 8.82 27.77
N ARG A 97 26.31 8.08 27.99
CA ARG A 97 26.07 6.78 27.35
C ARG A 97 25.86 6.90 25.84
N LEU A 98 25.14 7.94 25.37
CA LEU A 98 24.98 8.20 23.94
C LEU A 98 26.33 8.63 23.33
N ARG A 99 27.01 9.60 23.95
CA ARG A 99 28.31 10.13 23.49
C ARG A 99 29.46 9.12 23.52
N SER A 100 29.38 8.05 24.31
CA SER A 100 30.37 6.97 24.27
C SER A 100 30.22 6.02 23.07
N ARG A 101 29.17 6.18 22.26
CA ARG A 101 28.94 5.40 21.04
C ARG A 101 28.68 6.22 19.79
N LEU A 102 28.04 7.37 19.91
CA LEU A 102 27.69 8.25 18.80
C LEU A 102 28.45 9.57 18.93
N LEU A 103 29.02 10.06 17.83
CA LEU A 103 29.72 11.33 17.75
C LEU A 103 28.76 12.46 18.18
N LEU A 104 29.13 13.19 19.23
CA LEU A 104 28.30 14.19 19.94
C LEU A 104 27.00 13.65 20.58
N GLY A 105 26.71 12.35 20.43
CA GLY A 105 25.47 11.69 20.84
C GLY A 105 24.46 11.53 19.70
N VAL A 106 24.82 11.87 18.46
CA VAL A 106 23.91 11.96 17.30
C VAL A 106 24.16 10.80 16.31
N PRO A 107 23.10 10.13 15.81
CA PRO A 107 23.20 9.11 14.77
C PRO A 107 23.35 9.76 13.38
N TRP A 108 24.53 10.34 13.13
CA TRP A 108 24.81 11.14 11.93
C TRP A 108 24.57 10.40 10.61
N GLY A 109 24.87 9.11 10.53
CA GLY A 109 24.63 8.33 9.32
C GLY A 109 23.13 8.14 9.04
N THR A 110 22.33 7.94 10.08
CA THR A 110 20.87 7.91 10.00
C THR A 110 20.32 9.27 9.52
N VAL A 111 20.79 10.38 10.10
CA VAL A 111 20.38 11.75 9.71
C VAL A 111 20.74 12.06 8.26
N LEU A 112 21.96 11.72 7.82
CA LEU A 112 22.41 11.90 6.44
C LEU A 112 21.57 11.08 5.45
N MET A 113 21.21 9.84 5.80
CA MET A 113 20.34 9.00 4.97
C MET A 113 18.91 9.56 4.90
N MET A 114 18.35 10.07 6.00
CA MET A 114 17.04 10.73 5.99
C MET A 114 17.01 11.95 5.07
N LEU A 115 18.05 12.80 5.14
CA LEU A 115 18.19 13.96 4.26
C LEU A 115 18.31 13.55 2.79
N PHE A 116 19.11 12.52 2.49
CA PHE A 116 19.25 11.98 1.15
C PHE A 116 17.91 11.51 0.56
N LEU A 117 17.12 10.72 1.31
CA LEU A 117 15.81 10.25 0.87
C LEU A 117 14.82 11.41 0.61
N LEU A 118 14.86 12.45 1.45
CA LEU A 118 14.04 13.65 1.27
C LEU A 118 14.42 14.41 -0.02
N VAL A 119 15.72 14.56 -0.31
CA VAL A 119 16.23 15.19 -1.54
C VAL A 119 15.84 14.38 -2.78
N VAL A 120 15.96 13.05 -2.74
CA VAL A 120 15.53 12.16 -3.84
C VAL A 120 14.02 12.31 -4.11
N PHE A 121 13.20 12.27 -3.06
CA PHE A 121 11.75 12.40 -3.21
C PHE A 121 11.33 13.77 -3.77
N LEU A 122 11.81 14.85 -3.19
CA LEU A 122 11.41 16.21 -3.59
C LEU A 122 11.90 16.56 -5.01
N PHE A 123 13.18 16.32 -5.31
CA PHE A 123 13.82 16.86 -6.51
C PHE A 123 14.03 15.83 -7.62
N VAL A 124 14.41 14.59 -7.28
CA VAL A 124 14.68 13.55 -8.30
C VAL A 124 13.37 12.94 -8.82
N GLN A 125 12.40 12.68 -7.93
CA GLN A 125 11.05 12.21 -8.31
C GLN A 125 10.06 13.33 -8.63
N GLY A 126 10.49 14.60 -8.59
CA GLY A 126 9.65 15.75 -8.96
C GLY A 126 8.41 15.96 -8.07
N ALA A 127 8.52 15.66 -6.76
CA ALA A 127 7.44 15.86 -5.80
C ALA A 127 7.38 17.29 -5.21
N TYR A 128 8.46 18.09 -5.33
CA TYR A 128 8.50 19.45 -4.81
C TYR A 128 7.40 20.32 -5.43
N SER A 129 6.56 20.93 -4.58
CA SER A 129 5.36 21.65 -5.01
C SER A 129 5.53 23.18 -5.06
N GLY A 130 6.60 23.69 -4.43
CA GLY A 130 6.69 25.05 -3.89
C GLY A 130 6.72 25.05 -2.36
N ASP A 131 6.16 24.01 -1.72
CA ASP A 131 6.23 23.72 -0.28
C ASP A 131 6.85 22.33 -0.07
N ILE A 132 7.57 22.17 1.05
CA ILE A 132 8.12 20.88 1.51
C ILE A 132 7.15 20.09 2.40
N PHE A 133 6.14 20.75 2.97
CA PHE A 133 5.12 20.15 3.83
C PHE A 133 3.86 19.70 3.06
N ASP A 134 3.62 20.25 1.87
CA ASP A 134 2.60 19.79 0.91
C ASP A 134 3.21 19.37 -0.44
N PRO A 135 3.96 18.26 -0.51
CA PRO A 135 4.55 17.77 -1.75
C PRO A 135 3.52 17.07 -2.66
N ARG A 136 3.68 17.26 -3.97
CA ARG A 136 2.87 16.62 -5.03
C ARG A 136 3.15 15.12 -5.10
N GLN A 137 2.27 14.37 -5.76
CA GLN A 137 2.53 12.95 -6.05
C GLN A 137 3.83 12.79 -6.87
N PRO A 138 4.76 11.90 -6.46
CA PRO A 138 6.03 11.69 -7.16
C PRO A 138 5.85 10.97 -8.50
N VAL A 139 6.86 11.05 -9.37
CA VAL A 139 7.05 10.09 -10.47
C VAL A 139 7.53 8.76 -9.89
N THR A 140 6.91 7.64 -10.30
CA THR A 140 7.15 6.31 -9.72
C THR A 140 7.68 5.29 -10.73
N TYR A 141 7.05 5.14 -11.90
CA TYR A 141 7.37 4.08 -12.88
C TYR A 141 8.85 4.03 -13.27
N ALA A 142 9.52 5.18 -13.40
CA ALA A 142 10.95 5.33 -13.72
C ALA A 142 11.91 4.96 -12.58
N PHE A 143 11.39 4.76 -11.37
CA PHE A 143 12.14 4.54 -10.14
C PHE A 143 11.70 3.24 -9.45
N VAL A 144 11.05 2.33 -10.17
CA VAL A 144 10.77 0.97 -9.72
C VAL A 144 11.82 0.04 -10.33
N ALA A 145 12.30 -0.93 -9.57
CA ALA A 145 13.20 -1.96 -10.07
C ALA A 145 12.40 -3.02 -10.83
N TRP A 146 12.17 -2.82 -12.13
CA TRP A 146 11.42 -3.77 -12.96
C TRP A 146 12.27 -4.92 -13.49
N SER A 147 13.47 -4.59 -13.99
CA SER A 147 14.35 -5.51 -14.72
C SER A 147 15.80 -5.01 -14.67
N TYR A 148 16.77 -5.92 -14.80
CA TYR A 148 18.19 -5.56 -14.93
C TYR A 148 18.50 -4.79 -16.23
N GLU A 149 17.67 -4.94 -17.27
CA GLU A 149 17.75 -4.14 -18.50
C GLU A 149 17.41 -2.66 -18.28
N TYR A 150 16.90 -2.28 -17.10
CA TYR A 150 16.72 -0.89 -16.69
C TYR A 150 17.48 -0.56 -15.38
N PRO A 151 18.83 -0.41 -15.44
CA PRO A 151 19.67 -0.23 -14.25
C PRO A 151 19.31 0.99 -13.39
N LEU A 152 18.73 2.05 -13.99
CA LEU A 152 18.28 3.24 -13.24
C LEU A 152 17.25 2.85 -12.18
N GLY A 153 16.24 2.06 -12.54
CA GLY A 153 15.22 1.57 -11.61
C GLY A 153 15.85 0.74 -10.49
N VAL A 154 16.70 -0.23 -10.84
CA VAL A 154 17.40 -1.11 -9.87
C VAL A 154 18.25 -0.30 -8.87
N LEU A 155 18.99 0.71 -9.33
CA LEU A 155 19.86 1.52 -8.48
C LEU A 155 19.11 2.55 -7.60
N THR A 156 17.92 3.00 -8.02
CA THR A 156 17.19 4.08 -7.34
C THR A 156 15.98 3.62 -6.53
N ALA A 157 15.42 2.44 -6.82
CA ALA A 157 14.16 1.97 -6.25
C ALA A 157 14.09 1.97 -4.72
N SER A 158 15.14 1.50 -4.04
CA SER A 158 15.17 1.54 -2.57
C SER A 158 15.25 2.95 -2.00
N PHE A 159 15.53 3.99 -2.80
CA PHE A 159 15.63 5.38 -2.33
C PHE A 159 14.44 6.25 -2.77
N SER A 160 13.64 5.75 -3.69
CA SER A 160 12.43 6.39 -4.23
C SER A 160 11.16 5.89 -3.53
N HIS A 161 10.09 6.67 -3.56
CA HIS A 161 8.84 6.39 -2.85
C HIS A 161 7.60 6.63 -3.72
N GLY A 162 6.54 5.87 -3.45
CA GLY A 162 5.26 5.97 -4.19
C GLY A 162 4.35 7.14 -3.78
N SER A 163 4.57 7.70 -2.59
CA SER A 163 3.78 8.81 -2.03
C SER A 163 4.53 9.48 -0.87
N PHE A 164 4.07 10.66 -0.44
CA PHE A 164 4.61 11.30 0.76
C PHE A 164 4.37 10.49 2.04
N SER A 165 3.20 9.85 2.18
CA SER A 165 2.90 8.99 3.33
C SER A 165 3.77 7.73 3.38
N HIS A 166 4.22 7.21 2.23
CA HIS A 166 5.20 6.13 2.14
C HIS A 166 6.60 6.62 2.53
N LEU A 167 7.05 7.79 2.04
CA LEU A 167 8.31 8.40 2.48
C LEU A 167 8.30 8.62 4.00
N LEU A 168 7.27 9.28 4.54
CA LEU A 168 7.18 9.61 5.96
C LEU A 168 7.24 8.36 6.85
N GLY A 169 6.54 7.29 6.48
CA GLY A 169 6.61 6.01 7.19
C GLY A 169 8.03 5.43 7.21
N ASN A 170 8.73 5.44 6.07
CA ASN A 170 10.11 4.98 5.99
C ASN A 170 11.09 5.90 6.74
N LEU A 171 10.89 7.23 6.74
CA LEU A 171 11.71 8.18 7.48
C LEU A 171 11.55 8.02 8.99
N VAL A 172 10.33 7.83 9.50
CA VAL A 172 10.08 7.56 10.93
C VAL A 172 10.72 6.23 11.35
N ALA A 173 10.56 5.18 10.55
CA ALA A 173 11.14 3.88 10.85
C ALA A 173 12.69 3.87 10.72
N LEU A 174 13.26 4.62 9.76
CA LEU A 174 14.70 4.88 9.66
C LEU A 174 15.21 5.66 10.88
N ALA A 175 14.52 6.72 11.30
CA ALA A 175 14.90 7.50 12.48
C ALA A 175 14.97 6.61 13.74
N VAL A 176 14.06 5.65 13.89
CA VAL A 176 14.05 4.71 15.02
C VAL A 176 15.07 3.58 14.83
N PHE A 177 14.90 2.70 13.84
CA PHE A 177 15.72 1.50 13.69
C PHE A 177 17.14 1.80 13.21
N GLY A 178 17.32 2.83 12.37
CA GLY A 178 18.63 3.36 11.98
C GLY A 178 19.42 3.83 13.20
N SER A 179 18.83 4.65 14.07
CA SER A 179 19.49 5.12 15.30
C SER A 179 19.88 3.96 16.24
N ILE A 180 19.03 2.94 16.40
CA ILE A 180 19.34 1.77 17.23
C ILE A 180 20.46 0.92 16.60
N ALA A 181 20.42 0.72 15.28
CA ALA A 181 21.45 0.02 14.52
C ALA A 181 22.80 0.76 14.57
N GLU A 182 22.80 2.07 14.35
CA GLU A 182 23.99 2.93 14.37
C GLU A 182 24.62 2.99 15.78
N TYR A 183 23.81 3.05 16.84
CA TYR A 183 24.26 2.92 18.23
C TYR A 183 24.80 1.51 18.56
N GLY A 184 24.25 0.46 17.91
CA GLY A 184 24.78 -0.90 17.95
C GLY A 184 26.14 -1.01 17.27
N TYR A 185 26.29 -0.42 16.09
CA TYR A 185 27.51 -0.35 15.29
C TYR A 185 28.62 0.46 15.99
N SER A 186 28.27 1.61 16.58
CA SER A 186 29.14 2.58 17.29
C SER A 186 30.12 3.33 16.37
N HIS A 187 30.19 4.66 16.49
CA HIS A 187 31.21 5.52 15.91
C HIS A 187 32.54 5.41 16.65
N PHE A 188 32.54 4.99 17.92
CA PHE A 188 33.77 4.79 18.70
C PHE A 188 34.14 3.31 18.83
N PRO A 189 35.45 2.98 18.94
CA PRO A 189 35.91 1.64 19.26
C PRO A 189 35.30 1.09 20.55
N THR A 190 34.79 -0.15 20.52
CA THR A 190 34.12 -0.77 21.69
C THR A 190 35.01 -1.72 22.50
N LYS A 191 36.27 -1.94 22.07
CA LYS A 191 37.24 -2.75 22.82
C LYS A 191 37.85 -1.94 23.96
N ARG A 192 37.97 -2.53 25.15
CA ARG A 192 38.65 -1.89 26.30
C ARG A 192 40.11 -1.59 25.93
N GLY A 193 40.58 -0.38 26.23
CA GLY A 193 41.95 0.06 25.95
C GLY A 193 42.21 0.49 24.49
N ALA A 194 41.21 0.43 23.59
CA ALA A 194 41.37 0.95 22.23
C ALA A 194 41.38 2.48 22.23
N GLN A 195 42.41 3.07 21.61
CA GLN A 195 42.50 4.50 21.35
C GLN A 195 41.76 4.87 20.05
N VAL A 196 41.39 6.14 19.91
CA VAL A 196 40.82 6.67 18.66
C VAL A 196 41.94 7.06 17.73
N ASP A 197 42.01 6.39 16.59
CA ASP A 197 42.81 6.81 15.44
C ASP A 197 41.90 7.56 14.47
N TYR A 198 42.21 8.84 14.26
CA TYR A 198 41.42 9.75 13.42
C TYR A 198 41.71 9.61 11.92
N ALA A 199 42.85 9.01 11.54
CA ALA A 199 43.29 8.89 10.15
C ALA A 199 42.79 7.61 9.45
N SER A 200 42.25 6.64 10.19
CA SER A 200 41.77 5.37 9.62
C SER A 200 40.25 5.22 9.60
N ARG A 201 39.79 4.10 9.03
CA ARG A 201 38.38 3.65 9.03
C ARG A 201 37.82 3.40 10.44
N ALA A 202 38.63 3.48 11.50
CA ALA A 202 38.18 3.47 12.89
C ALA A 202 37.74 4.86 13.41
N SER A 203 38.03 5.92 12.68
CA SER A 203 37.74 7.31 13.04
C SER A 203 36.24 7.57 13.24
N PRO A 204 35.83 8.31 14.29
CA PRO A 204 34.42 8.60 14.57
C PRO A 204 33.78 9.54 13.54
N TYR A 205 34.58 10.19 12.68
CA TYR A 205 34.10 10.98 11.54
C TYR A 205 33.86 10.14 10.27
N VAL A 206 34.63 9.06 10.10
CA VAL A 206 34.55 8.16 8.94
C VAL A 206 33.49 7.08 9.13
N ARG A 207 33.34 6.57 10.36
CA ARG A 207 32.38 5.50 10.70
C ARG A 207 30.90 5.81 10.41
N PRO A 208 30.38 7.04 10.59
CA PRO A 208 29.04 7.42 10.12
C PRO A 208 28.90 7.30 8.59
N LEU A 209 29.92 7.71 7.83
CA LEU A 209 29.91 7.62 6.37
C LEU A 209 29.99 6.16 5.90
N LEU A 210 30.75 5.31 6.60
CA LEU A 210 30.75 3.86 6.35
C LEU A 210 29.40 3.21 6.68
N PHE A 211 28.65 3.74 7.67
CA PHE A 211 27.28 3.31 7.96
C PHE A 211 26.34 3.73 6.81
N VAL A 212 26.39 4.98 6.34
CA VAL A 212 25.64 5.45 5.15
C VAL A 212 25.93 4.57 3.94
N GLY A 213 27.20 4.32 3.63
CA GLY A 213 27.60 3.48 2.49
C GLY A 213 27.13 2.02 2.63
N ALA A 214 27.14 1.46 3.84
CA ALA A 214 26.59 0.12 4.08
C ALA A 214 25.06 0.09 3.90
N VAL A 215 24.34 1.10 4.39
CA VAL A 215 22.88 1.23 4.25
C VAL A 215 22.48 1.43 2.79
N ALA A 216 23.22 2.24 2.03
CA ALA A 216 23.04 2.40 0.60
C ALA A 216 23.31 1.09 -0.18
N LEU A 217 24.40 0.37 0.16
CA LEU A 217 24.68 -0.94 -0.44
C LEU A 217 23.59 -1.96 -0.13
N VAL A 218 23.07 -1.99 1.12
CA VAL A 218 21.91 -2.83 1.45
C VAL A 218 20.69 -2.44 0.60
N GLY A 219 20.44 -1.14 0.37
CA GLY A 219 19.41 -0.67 -0.56
C GLY A 219 19.54 -1.28 -1.94
N ILE A 220 20.69 -1.07 -2.60
CA ILE A 220 20.96 -1.59 -3.95
C ILE A 220 20.86 -3.13 -3.99
N VAL A 221 21.34 -3.83 -2.97
CA VAL A 221 21.19 -5.29 -2.87
C VAL A 221 19.73 -5.69 -2.70
N THR A 222 18.94 -5.00 -1.87
CA THR A 222 17.52 -5.32 -1.71
C THR A 222 16.70 -5.04 -2.97
N SER A 223 16.96 -3.95 -3.70
CA SER A 223 16.28 -3.68 -4.97
C SER A 223 16.73 -4.59 -6.11
N ALA A 224 17.99 -5.01 -6.15
CA ALA A 224 18.47 -5.94 -7.17
C ALA A 224 18.02 -7.40 -6.97
N PHE A 225 17.73 -7.81 -5.72
CA PHE A 225 17.50 -9.22 -5.38
C PHE A 225 16.14 -9.54 -4.75
N VAL A 226 15.21 -8.57 -4.64
CA VAL A 226 13.82 -8.89 -4.24
C VAL A 226 13.04 -9.53 -5.39
N PRO A 227 12.15 -10.51 -5.12
CA PRO A 227 11.18 -10.99 -6.10
C PRO A 227 10.19 -9.90 -6.54
N GLY A 228 10.20 -9.61 -7.83
CA GLY A 228 9.27 -8.69 -8.49
C GLY A 228 9.54 -7.20 -8.23
N PRO A 229 8.75 -6.32 -8.86
CA PRO A 229 9.00 -4.88 -8.88
C PRO A 229 8.88 -4.25 -7.50
N VAL A 230 9.89 -3.47 -7.14
CA VAL A 230 9.94 -2.76 -5.86
C VAL A 230 10.21 -1.27 -6.03
N ILE A 231 9.64 -0.49 -5.13
CA ILE A 231 9.98 0.91 -4.84
C ILE A 231 9.79 1.15 -3.35
N GLY A 232 10.68 1.90 -2.70
CA GLY A 232 10.61 2.23 -1.29
C GLY A 232 11.79 1.72 -0.47
N PHE A 233 12.18 2.52 0.52
CA PHE A 233 13.26 2.23 1.46
C PHE A 233 12.93 1.14 2.50
N SER A 234 11.72 0.58 2.47
CA SER A 234 11.23 -0.38 3.48
C SER A 234 12.11 -1.63 3.59
N GLY A 235 12.64 -2.21 2.50
CA GLY A 235 13.59 -3.33 2.59
C GLY A 235 14.83 -3.01 3.45
N VAL A 236 15.33 -1.78 3.36
CA VAL A 236 16.46 -1.28 4.16
C VAL A 236 16.04 -1.01 5.60
N VAL A 237 14.84 -0.48 5.84
CA VAL A 237 14.26 -0.35 7.19
C VAL A 237 14.20 -1.70 7.88
N TYR A 238 13.72 -2.75 7.20
CA TYR A 238 13.67 -4.10 7.77
C TYR A 238 15.06 -4.67 8.01
N ALA A 239 16.05 -4.37 7.18
CA ALA A 239 17.45 -4.73 7.45
C ALA A 239 18.04 -4.02 8.67
N LEU A 240 17.79 -2.72 8.81
CA LEU A 240 18.15 -1.96 10.01
C LEU A 240 17.45 -2.52 11.25
N ALA A 241 16.16 -2.86 11.15
CA ALA A 241 15.39 -3.46 12.22
C ALA A 241 15.88 -4.87 12.59
N GLY A 242 16.16 -5.75 11.62
CA GLY A 242 16.72 -7.08 11.87
C GLY A 242 18.10 -7.04 12.51
N PHE A 243 18.96 -6.11 12.07
CA PHE A 243 20.25 -5.84 12.70
C PHE A 243 20.09 -5.31 14.13
N ALA A 244 19.21 -4.32 14.33
CA ALA A 244 18.91 -3.73 15.63
C ALA A 244 18.28 -4.76 16.59
N LEU A 245 17.41 -5.64 16.09
CA LEU A 245 16.74 -6.70 16.83
C LEU A 245 17.74 -7.71 17.37
N VAL A 246 18.73 -8.08 16.55
CA VAL A 246 19.87 -8.84 17.03
C VAL A 246 20.60 -8.01 18.09
N VAL A 247 21.24 -6.89 17.73
CA VAL A 247 22.22 -6.19 18.60
C VAL A 247 21.62 -5.55 19.87
N ARG A 248 20.33 -5.17 19.85
CA ARG A 248 19.58 -4.47 20.92
C ARG A 248 18.10 -4.90 20.94
N PRO A 249 17.76 -6.15 21.31
CA PRO A 249 16.41 -6.70 21.10
C PRO A 249 15.31 -5.90 21.81
N LEU A 250 15.49 -5.60 23.10
CA LEU A 250 14.51 -4.83 23.88
C LEU A 250 14.37 -3.38 23.40
N THR A 251 15.46 -2.74 22.96
CA THR A 251 15.40 -1.39 22.41
C THR A 251 14.65 -1.37 21.08
N THR A 252 14.76 -2.44 20.29
CA THR A 252 14.01 -2.60 19.03
C THR A 252 12.52 -2.82 19.29
N VAL A 253 12.16 -3.56 20.34
CA VAL A 253 10.76 -3.71 20.78
C VAL A 253 10.17 -2.37 21.23
N VAL A 254 10.92 -1.57 22.00
CA VAL A 254 10.48 -0.20 22.35
C VAL A 254 10.42 0.69 21.10
N GLY A 255 11.33 0.48 20.14
CA GLY A 255 11.33 1.17 18.85
C GLY A 255 10.07 0.91 18.02
N LEU A 256 9.57 -0.32 17.98
CA LEU A 256 8.29 -0.66 17.32
C LEU A 256 7.12 0.18 17.86
N LEU A 257 7.06 0.42 19.16
CA LEU A 257 6.02 1.27 19.75
C LEU A 257 6.28 2.75 19.46
N LEU A 258 7.56 3.15 19.38
CA LEU A 258 7.96 4.53 19.14
C LEU A 258 7.63 5.02 17.72
N THR A 259 7.62 4.14 16.71
CA THR A 259 7.21 4.55 15.34
C THR A 259 5.76 5.02 15.30
N ASP A 260 4.86 4.33 16.01
CA ASP A 260 3.43 4.67 16.07
C ASP A 260 3.21 5.95 16.88
N VAL A 261 3.93 6.12 18.00
CA VAL A 261 3.90 7.35 18.82
C VAL A 261 4.40 8.55 18.03
N VAL A 262 5.52 8.43 17.30
CA VAL A 262 6.04 9.54 16.47
C VAL A 262 5.07 9.89 15.35
N ARG A 263 4.42 8.90 14.74
CA ARG A 263 3.40 9.14 13.71
C ARG A 263 2.17 9.84 14.28
N ALA A 264 1.64 9.37 15.42
CA ALA A 264 0.52 10.02 16.10
C ALA A 264 0.83 11.47 16.52
N LEU A 265 2.06 11.76 16.97
CA LEU A 265 2.50 13.12 17.27
C LEU A 265 2.64 14.00 16.02
N TYR A 266 3.07 13.43 14.90
CA TYR A 266 3.11 14.14 13.62
C TYR A 266 1.69 14.47 13.15
N ASP A 267 0.81 13.45 13.07
CA ASP A 267 -0.56 13.60 12.60
C ASP A 267 -1.35 14.59 13.49
N ALA A 268 -1.19 14.52 14.82
CA ALA A 268 -1.80 15.46 15.76
C ALA A 268 -1.21 16.89 15.69
N PHE A 269 -0.03 17.09 15.09
CA PHE A 269 0.55 18.40 14.87
C PHE A 269 0.14 18.98 13.50
N THR A 270 0.19 18.19 12.43
CA THR A 270 -0.16 18.65 11.07
C THR A 270 -1.66 18.71 10.83
N SER A 271 -2.44 17.89 11.53
CA SER A 271 -3.89 17.80 11.41
C SER A 271 -4.53 17.73 12.82
N PRO A 272 -4.39 18.80 13.64
CA PRO A 272 -4.79 18.78 15.05
C PRO A 272 -6.31 18.65 15.25
N VAL A 273 -7.08 19.03 14.23
CA VAL A 273 -8.53 18.84 14.13
C VAL A 273 -8.79 18.21 12.77
N ALA A 274 -9.51 17.09 12.74
CA ALA A 274 -9.82 16.35 11.51
C ALA A 274 -11.28 15.88 11.53
N THR A 275 -12.05 16.29 10.52
CA THR A 275 -13.44 15.90 10.34
C THR A 275 -13.53 14.69 9.41
N TYR A 276 -14.26 13.66 9.85
CA TYR A 276 -14.45 12.42 9.09
C TYR A 276 -15.92 12.27 8.72
N SER A 277 -16.20 12.15 7.42
CA SER A 277 -17.52 11.77 6.90
C SER A 277 -17.46 10.39 6.22
N PRO A 278 -18.52 9.58 6.28
CA PRO A 278 -18.63 8.39 5.44
C PRO A 278 -18.57 8.80 3.97
N ARG A 279 -17.72 8.12 3.18
CA ARG A 279 -17.60 8.34 1.73
C ARG A 279 -17.63 7.00 1.03
N VAL A 280 -18.34 6.92 -0.09
CA VAL A 280 -18.34 5.70 -0.93
C VAL A 280 -17.06 5.69 -1.76
N GLY A 281 -16.20 4.71 -1.51
CA GLY A 281 -14.90 4.58 -2.18
C GLY A 281 -14.60 3.15 -2.59
N TYR A 282 -13.62 2.98 -3.47
CA TYR A 282 -13.04 1.68 -3.78
C TYR A 282 -11.87 1.41 -2.82
N VAL A 283 -11.86 0.24 -2.19
CA VAL A 283 -10.82 -0.21 -1.26
C VAL A 283 -10.17 -1.45 -1.85
N ASP A 284 -8.89 -1.36 -2.18
CA ASP A 284 -8.08 -2.48 -2.64
C ASP A 284 -7.82 -3.49 -1.50
N VAL A 285 -7.36 -4.69 -1.85
CA VAL A 285 -7.04 -5.72 -0.86
C VAL A 285 -5.83 -5.27 -0.05
N TRP A 286 -6.06 -4.88 1.21
CA TRP A 286 -5.11 -4.13 2.05
C TRP A 286 -3.70 -4.74 2.21
N PHE A 287 -3.52 -6.04 1.98
CA PHE A 287 -2.23 -6.73 2.05
C PHE A 287 -1.56 -6.98 0.69
N ALA A 288 -2.25 -6.74 -0.43
CA ALA A 288 -1.77 -7.09 -1.77
C ALA A 288 -0.59 -6.21 -2.22
N ASP A 289 -0.57 -4.94 -1.81
CA ASP A 289 0.49 -3.97 -2.11
C ASP A 289 1.67 -4.01 -1.10
N ILE A 290 1.69 -4.99 -0.18
CA ILE A 290 2.75 -5.11 0.84
C ILE A 290 3.89 -5.99 0.30
N ALA A 291 5.07 -5.39 0.14
CA ALA A 291 6.30 -6.05 -0.31
C ALA A 291 6.92 -7.01 0.73
N VAL A 292 6.14 -7.94 1.27
CA VAL A 292 6.50 -8.86 2.36
C VAL A 292 7.76 -9.70 2.06
N THR A 293 7.97 -10.08 0.80
CA THR A 293 9.18 -10.78 0.34
C THR A 293 10.43 -9.90 0.49
N GLY A 294 10.35 -8.63 0.11
CA GLY A 294 11.41 -7.63 0.27
C GLY A 294 11.67 -7.27 1.74
N HIS A 295 10.60 -7.18 2.54
CA HIS A 295 10.68 -6.99 3.99
C HIS A 295 11.40 -8.17 4.66
N LEU A 296 11.05 -9.41 4.31
CA LEU A 296 11.71 -10.61 4.81
C LEU A 296 13.18 -10.70 4.36
N LEU A 297 13.47 -10.46 3.08
CA LEU A 297 14.83 -10.44 2.54
C LEU A 297 15.71 -9.43 3.29
N GLY A 298 15.23 -8.19 3.40
CA GLY A 298 15.91 -7.13 4.16
C GLY A 298 16.15 -7.53 5.61
N PHE A 299 15.10 -7.98 6.32
CA PHE A 299 15.19 -8.45 7.70
C PHE A 299 16.25 -9.52 7.91
N LEU A 300 16.29 -10.54 7.03
CA LEU A 300 17.26 -11.62 7.10
C LEU A 300 18.70 -11.14 6.87
N VAL A 301 18.93 -10.26 5.88
CA VAL A 301 20.23 -9.62 5.65
C VAL A 301 20.67 -8.85 6.90
N GLY A 302 19.76 -8.06 7.49
CA GLY A 302 19.98 -7.35 8.74
C GLY A 302 20.39 -8.25 9.90
N VAL A 303 19.62 -9.32 10.13
CA VAL A 303 19.91 -10.34 11.15
C VAL A 303 21.29 -10.96 10.94
N LEU A 304 21.62 -11.37 9.71
CA LEU A 304 22.91 -11.99 9.38
C LEU A 304 24.08 -11.04 9.63
N LEU A 305 23.95 -9.75 9.28
CA LEU A 305 24.93 -8.70 9.59
C LEU A 305 25.09 -8.49 11.10
N GLY A 306 23.99 -8.49 11.87
CA GLY A 306 24.02 -8.40 13.33
C GLY A 306 24.72 -9.60 13.98
N VAL A 307 24.40 -10.80 13.51
CA VAL A 307 25.05 -12.05 13.94
C VAL A 307 26.54 -12.05 13.59
N ALA A 308 26.93 -11.59 12.40
CA ALA A 308 28.32 -11.45 11.99
C ALA A 308 29.09 -10.45 12.88
N LEU A 309 28.49 -9.32 13.22
CA LEU A 309 29.08 -8.33 14.13
C LEU A 309 29.36 -8.92 15.51
N TRP A 310 28.41 -9.66 16.09
CA TRP A 310 28.60 -10.28 17.40
C TRP A 310 29.56 -11.46 17.39
N ARG A 311 29.59 -12.25 16.32
CA ARG A 311 30.64 -13.27 16.11
C ARG A 311 32.04 -12.65 16.08
N ARG A 312 32.19 -11.40 15.61
CA ARG A 312 33.46 -10.63 15.67
C ARG A 312 33.75 -9.97 17.03
N ARG A 313 32.72 -9.75 17.87
CA ARG A 313 32.86 -9.11 19.20
C ARG A 313 32.94 -10.11 20.38
N ASN A 314 32.63 -11.38 20.16
CA ASN A 314 32.52 -12.42 21.21
C ASN A 314 31.52 -12.09 22.34
N GLU A 315 30.55 -11.20 22.07
CA GLU A 315 29.44 -10.89 22.97
C GLU A 315 28.33 -11.95 22.82
N ARG A 316 27.57 -12.21 23.90
CA ARG A 316 26.45 -13.17 23.90
C ARG A 316 25.11 -12.48 24.22
N PRO A 317 24.16 -12.41 23.27
CA PRO A 317 22.79 -12.03 23.58
C PRO A 317 22.09 -13.05 24.48
N ARG A 318 21.07 -12.57 25.21
CA ARG A 318 20.09 -13.44 25.87
C ARG A 318 19.11 -13.98 24.82
N ALA A 319 19.09 -15.29 24.65
CA ALA A 319 18.24 -16.00 23.68
C ALA A 319 16.76 -15.58 23.73
N ALA A 320 16.18 -15.54 24.94
CA ALA A 320 14.79 -15.18 25.16
C ALA A 320 14.42 -13.78 24.62
N TRP A 321 15.33 -12.80 24.72
CA TRP A 321 15.05 -11.45 24.21
C TRP A 321 15.12 -11.34 22.69
N ILE A 322 16.01 -12.10 22.03
CA ILE A 322 16.00 -12.20 20.57
C ILE A 322 14.73 -12.90 20.10
N TRP A 323 14.34 -14.02 20.73
CA TRP A 323 13.15 -14.76 20.37
C TRP A 323 11.89 -13.90 20.50
N PHE A 324 11.71 -13.28 21.68
CA PHE A 324 10.57 -12.41 21.96
C PHE A 324 10.50 -11.24 20.99
N ALA A 325 11.63 -10.56 20.75
CA ALA A 325 11.68 -9.47 19.78
C ALA A 325 11.38 -9.95 18.35
N ALA A 326 11.91 -11.11 17.92
CA ALA A 326 11.71 -11.65 16.57
C ALA A 326 10.25 -12.06 16.32
N VAL A 327 9.61 -12.73 17.29
CA VAL A 327 8.19 -13.07 17.21
C VAL A 327 7.34 -11.80 17.19
N LEU A 328 7.55 -10.89 18.15
CA LEU A 328 6.75 -9.66 18.24
C LEU A 328 6.91 -8.78 17.00
N PHE A 329 8.15 -8.59 16.53
CA PHE A 329 8.43 -7.87 15.29
C PHE A 329 7.75 -8.55 14.10
N GLY A 330 7.95 -9.86 13.90
CA GLY A 330 7.38 -10.57 12.75
C GLY A 330 5.85 -10.62 12.73
N VAL A 331 5.19 -10.61 13.89
CA VAL A 331 3.72 -10.52 13.99
C VAL A 331 3.23 -9.10 13.71
N VAL A 332 3.79 -8.09 14.40
CA VAL A 332 3.37 -6.68 14.30
C VAL A 332 3.68 -6.10 12.91
N GLN A 333 4.87 -6.38 12.39
CA GLN A 333 5.34 -5.98 11.06
C GLN A 333 4.99 -7.01 9.97
N GLN A 334 3.95 -7.81 10.21
CA GLN A 334 3.22 -8.56 9.17
C GLN A 334 4.05 -9.52 8.29
N LEU A 335 5.22 -9.99 8.77
CA LEU A 335 6.05 -11.01 8.11
C LEU A 335 5.36 -12.39 7.99
N TRP A 336 4.14 -12.51 8.54
CA TRP A 336 3.25 -13.66 8.37
C TRP A 336 2.36 -13.59 7.12
N LEU A 337 2.40 -12.52 6.32
CA LEU A 337 1.56 -12.40 5.11
C LEU A 337 2.00 -13.37 4.00
N ALA A 338 1.53 -14.62 4.09
CA ALA A 338 1.65 -15.63 3.05
C ALA A 338 0.36 -15.68 2.24
N TYR A 339 0.40 -15.27 0.97
CA TYR A 339 -0.78 -15.22 0.10
C TYR A 339 -0.49 -15.67 -1.34
N LEU A 340 -1.54 -16.05 -2.06
CA LEU A 340 -1.50 -16.35 -3.50
C LEU A 340 -2.56 -15.51 -4.24
N PRO A 341 -2.23 -14.88 -5.38
CA PRO A 341 -3.22 -14.26 -6.24
C PRO A 341 -4.11 -15.33 -6.91
N LEU A 342 -5.40 -15.04 -7.05
CA LEU A 342 -6.43 -15.88 -7.69
C LEU A 342 -7.07 -15.18 -8.91
N GLY A 343 -6.43 -14.12 -9.39
CA GLY A 343 -6.90 -13.24 -10.46
C GLY A 343 -8.07 -12.34 -10.13
N ASN A 344 -8.27 -11.31 -10.96
CA ASN A 344 -9.35 -10.32 -10.84
C ASN A 344 -9.49 -9.71 -9.42
N GLY A 345 -8.36 -9.40 -8.78
CA GLY A 345 -8.31 -8.78 -7.44
C GLY A 345 -8.62 -9.72 -6.26
N ARG A 346 -8.70 -11.04 -6.48
CA ARG A 346 -8.92 -12.04 -5.42
C ARG A 346 -7.60 -12.67 -4.97
N TYR A 347 -7.49 -12.99 -3.69
CA TYR A 347 -6.29 -13.59 -3.08
C TYR A 347 -6.66 -14.62 -2.01
N ALA A 348 -5.91 -15.72 -1.92
CA ALA A 348 -5.96 -16.65 -0.79
C ALA A 348 -4.90 -16.26 0.26
N LEU A 349 -5.29 -16.10 1.52
CA LEU A 349 -4.40 -15.67 2.62
C LEU A 349 -4.21 -16.78 3.67
N PHE A 350 -3.00 -17.35 3.75
CA PHE A 350 -2.67 -18.53 4.56
C PHE A 350 -2.18 -18.15 5.97
N ARG A 351 -3.05 -17.47 6.75
CA ARG A 351 -2.69 -16.91 8.08
C ARG A 351 -1.96 -17.89 9.01
N GLY A 352 -2.47 -19.11 9.15
CA GLY A 352 -1.88 -20.12 10.05
C GLY A 352 -0.46 -20.54 9.65
N VAL A 353 -0.22 -20.72 8.34
CA VAL A 353 1.10 -21.08 7.79
C VAL A 353 2.09 -19.93 8.01
N GLY A 354 1.68 -18.70 7.73
CA GLY A 354 2.53 -17.52 7.91
C GLY A 354 2.90 -17.24 9.37
N VAL A 355 1.95 -17.39 10.31
CA VAL A 355 2.24 -17.23 11.74
C VAL A 355 3.17 -18.34 12.23
N ALA A 356 2.96 -19.59 11.82
CA ALA A 356 3.86 -20.69 12.14
C ALA A 356 5.28 -20.45 11.58
N PHE A 357 5.39 -19.92 10.36
CA PHE A 357 6.67 -19.50 9.77
C PHE A 357 7.40 -18.45 10.62
N VAL A 358 6.72 -17.42 11.13
CA VAL A 358 7.33 -16.43 12.02
C VAL A 358 7.92 -17.06 13.29
N PHE A 359 7.24 -18.03 13.91
CA PHE A 359 7.77 -18.74 15.08
C PHE A 359 9.00 -19.61 14.74
N LEU A 360 8.98 -20.32 13.61
CA LEU A 360 10.12 -21.11 13.13
C LEU A 360 11.32 -20.21 12.79
N LEU A 361 11.08 -19.09 12.12
CA LEU A 361 12.09 -18.08 11.79
C LEU A 361 12.72 -17.50 13.05
N ALA A 362 11.91 -17.07 14.03
CA ALA A 362 12.40 -16.57 15.32
C ALA A 362 13.29 -17.61 16.03
N GLY A 363 12.93 -18.89 15.99
CA GLY A 363 13.77 -20.00 16.46
C GLY A 363 15.12 -20.08 15.74
N ALA A 364 15.12 -20.06 14.40
CA ALA A 364 16.33 -20.09 13.59
C ALA A 364 17.26 -18.88 13.87
N VAL A 365 16.71 -17.67 13.96
CA VAL A 365 17.45 -16.44 14.33
C VAL A 365 18.14 -16.58 15.69
N VAL A 366 17.43 -17.11 16.70
CA VAL A 366 17.99 -17.33 18.04
C VAL A 366 19.14 -18.34 18.01
N VAL A 367 18.98 -19.47 17.33
CA VAL A 367 20.04 -20.49 17.25
C VAL A 367 21.27 -19.96 16.49
N ALA A 368 21.05 -19.22 15.40
CA ALA A 368 22.13 -18.58 14.64
C ALA A 368 22.92 -17.54 15.45
N ALA A 369 22.23 -16.78 16.32
CA ALA A 369 22.80 -15.72 17.14
C ALA A 369 23.49 -16.21 18.44
N THR A 370 23.00 -17.28 19.06
CA THR A 370 23.38 -17.64 20.45
C THR A 370 24.45 -18.72 20.59
N ARG A 371 24.83 -19.41 19.50
CA ARG A 371 25.88 -20.45 19.44
C ARG A 371 25.84 -21.48 20.59
N PRO A 372 25.00 -22.52 20.51
CA PRO A 372 25.21 -23.72 21.31
C PRO A 372 26.50 -24.44 20.85
N SER A 373 27.48 -24.61 21.75
CA SER A 373 28.75 -25.32 21.47
C SER A 373 28.61 -26.86 21.36
N ARG A 374 27.49 -27.34 20.81
CA ARG A 374 27.20 -28.78 20.67
C ARG A 374 26.79 -29.08 19.21
N PRO A 375 27.18 -30.26 18.67
CA PRO A 375 26.83 -30.65 17.30
C PRO A 375 25.31 -30.71 17.08
N SER A 376 24.93 -30.64 15.81
CA SER A 376 23.55 -30.46 15.34
C SER A 376 22.67 -31.70 15.49
N LEU A 377 23.21 -32.90 15.36
CA LEU A 377 22.51 -34.18 15.54
C LEU A 377 22.90 -34.86 16.88
N PRO A 378 21.99 -35.66 17.49
CA PRO A 378 22.37 -36.66 18.49
C PRO A 378 23.06 -37.82 17.76
N TRP A 379 24.37 -37.71 17.57
CA TRP A 379 25.14 -38.66 16.76
C TRP A 379 25.45 -39.96 17.55
N PRO A 380 25.34 -41.16 16.95
CA PRO A 380 25.76 -42.40 17.60
C PRO A 380 27.26 -42.36 17.97
N SER A 381 27.59 -42.86 19.16
CA SER A 381 28.90 -42.77 19.83
C SER A 381 30.04 -43.62 19.21
N ARG A 382 29.99 -43.87 17.89
CA ARG A 382 30.92 -44.76 17.15
C ARG A 382 31.71 -44.09 16.03
N LEU A 383 31.63 -42.76 15.84
CA LEU A 383 32.50 -42.05 14.88
C LEU A 383 33.83 -41.58 15.50
N PRO A 384 34.92 -41.48 14.71
CA PRO A 384 36.16 -40.84 15.12
C PRO A 384 35.95 -39.37 15.53
N ALA A 385 36.59 -38.94 16.62
CA ALA A 385 36.45 -37.59 17.17
C ALA A 385 36.69 -36.46 16.15
N ARG A 386 37.62 -36.64 15.20
CA ARG A 386 37.93 -35.66 14.15
C ARG A 386 36.71 -35.25 13.31
N LEU A 387 35.82 -36.20 12.98
CA LEU A 387 34.59 -35.90 12.23
C LEU A 387 33.53 -35.18 13.07
N VAL A 388 33.63 -35.25 14.40
CA VAL A 388 32.76 -34.51 15.33
C VAL A 388 33.25 -33.07 15.52
N ASP A 389 34.57 -32.87 15.53
CA ASP A 389 35.19 -31.54 15.60
C ASP A 389 35.04 -30.73 14.30
N GLU A 390 35.00 -31.41 13.14
CA GLU A 390 34.72 -30.79 11.82
C GLU A 390 33.23 -30.51 11.57
N ALA A 391 32.32 -31.09 12.37
CA ALA A 391 30.88 -30.95 12.17
C ALA A 391 30.38 -29.51 12.48
N PRO A 392 29.52 -28.91 11.64
CA PRO A 392 29.02 -27.56 11.87
C PRO A 392 28.18 -27.49 13.16
N SER A 393 28.48 -26.51 14.01
CA SER A 393 27.69 -26.23 15.21
C SER A 393 26.25 -25.87 14.85
N ARG A 394 25.30 -26.07 15.78
CA ARG A 394 23.89 -25.68 15.61
C ARG A 394 23.71 -24.24 15.11
N GLY A 395 24.54 -23.31 15.58
CA GLY A 395 24.52 -21.91 15.14
C GLY A 395 25.14 -21.66 13.75
N GLN A 396 26.01 -22.55 13.25
CA GLN A 396 26.43 -22.55 11.84
C GLN A 396 25.31 -23.12 10.96
N THR A 397 24.71 -24.26 11.33
CA THR A 397 23.58 -24.85 10.58
C THR A 397 22.39 -23.89 10.48
N ALA A 398 22.00 -23.25 11.59
CA ALA A 398 20.92 -22.26 11.57
C ALA A 398 21.26 -21.00 10.76
N ALA A 399 22.51 -20.52 10.82
CA ALA A 399 22.93 -19.40 9.98
C ALA A 399 22.99 -19.79 8.49
N ALA A 400 23.40 -21.02 8.17
CA ALA A 400 23.37 -21.56 6.82
C ALA A 400 21.92 -21.65 6.30
N LEU A 401 20.97 -22.13 7.11
CA LEU A 401 19.54 -22.13 6.75
C LEU A 401 19.02 -20.72 6.44
N LEU A 402 19.35 -19.71 7.27
CA LEU A 402 18.95 -18.32 7.00
C LEU A 402 19.61 -17.77 5.72
N VAL A 403 20.88 -18.11 5.47
CA VAL A 403 21.57 -17.77 4.21
C VAL A 403 20.92 -18.48 3.01
N THR A 404 20.53 -19.75 3.14
CA THR A 404 19.80 -20.47 2.08
C THR A 404 18.47 -19.79 1.78
N ILE A 405 17.69 -19.39 2.79
CA ILE A 405 16.44 -18.64 2.57
C ILE A 405 16.70 -17.32 1.83
N VAL A 406 17.73 -16.56 2.23
CA VAL A 406 18.15 -15.34 1.52
C VAL A 406 18.52 -15.66 0.06
N LEU A 407 19.37 -16.65 -0.19
CA LEU A 407 19.80 -17.03 -1.53
C LEU A 407 18.65 -17.55 -2.40
N THR A 408 17.67 -18.27 -1.83
CA THR A 408 16.46 -18.71 -2.54
C THR A 408 15.58 -17.51 -2.92
N LEU A 409 15.33 -16.57 -2.00
CA LEU A 409 14.59 -15.34 -2.29
C LEU A 409 15.33 -14.50 -3.34
N SER A 410 16.65 -14.36 -3.22
CA SER A 410 17.50 -13.65 -4.17
C SER A 410 17.57 -14.31 -5.55
N LEU A 411 17.53 -15.65 -5.63
CA LEU A 411 17.47 -16.37 -6.90
C LEU A 411 16.13 -16.13 -7.61
N VAL A 412 15.01 -16.15 -6.87
CA VAL A 412 13.70 -15.78 -7.43
C VAL A 412 13.71 -14.32 -7.89
N GLY A 413 14.33 -13.41 -7.12
CA GLY A 413 14.56 -12.01 -7.51
C GLY A 413 15.37 -11.85 -8.80
N VAL A 414 16.46 -12.61 -8.96
CA VAL A 414 17.25 -12.66 -10.20
C VAL A 414 16.40 -13.14 -11.37
N VAL A 415 15.61 -14.20 -11.19
CA VAL A 415 14.72 -14.70 -12.24
C VAL A 415 13.70 -13.64 -12.63
N THR A 416 13.04 -12.97 -11.68
CA THR A 416 12.06 -11.91 -12.00
C THR A 416 12.70 -10.68 -12.65
N HIS A 417 13.92 -10.29 -12.27
CA HIS A 417 14.60 -9.14 -12.89
C HIS A 417 15.28 -9.46 -14.23
N LEU A 418 15.45 -10.73 -14.59
CA LEU A 418 15.87 -11.14 -15.92
C LEU A 418 14.69 -11.26 -16.90
N GLN A 419 13.45 -11.19 -16.41
CA GLN A 419 12.29 -11.10 -17.30
C GLN A 419 12.24 -9.71 -17.94
N THR A 420 11.94 -9.71 -19.22
CA THR A 420 11.64 -8.51 -20.00
C THR A 420 10.16 -8.51 -20.35
N VAL A 421 9.58 -7.32 -20.43
CA VAL A 421 8.21 -7.15 -20.92
C VAL A 421 8.20 -7.48 -22.42
N GLU A 422 7.20 -8.21 -22.91
CA GLU A 422 7.13 -8.57 -24.33
C GLU A 422 6.92 -7.30 -25.19
N PRO A 423 7.63 -7.14 -26.32
CA PRO A 423 7.36 -6.08 -27.30
C PRO A 423 5.93 -6.22 -27.81
N THR A 424 5.03 -5.32 -27.41
CA THR A 424 3.61 -5.39 -27.73
C THR A 424 2.99 -4.00 -27.60
N GLU A 425 2.45 -3.48 -28.70
CA GLU A 425 1.60 -2.29 -28.64
C GLU A 425 0.35 -2.60 -27.80
N LEU A 426 0.04 -1.76 -26.82
CA LEU A 426 -1.20 -1.91 -26.07
C LEU A 426 -2.40 -1.77 -27.03
N PRO A 427 -3.45 -2.60 -26.89
CA PRO A 427 -4.58 -2.56 -27.80
C PRO A 427 -5.38 -1.25 -27.66
N ASN A 428 -6.15 -0.94 -28.72
CA ASN A 428 -7.11 0.16 -28.77
C ASN A 428 -6.52 1.59 -28.70
N ASP A 429 -5.45 1.86 -29.45
CA ASP A 429 -4.81 3.19 -29.57
C ASP A 429 -4.39 3.79 -28.20
N PRO A 430 -3.24 3.35 -27.64
CA PRO A 430 -2.74 3.74 -26.32
C PRO A 430 -2.00 5.08 -26.36
N VAL A 431 -2.11 5.90 -25.31
CA VAL A 431 -1.54 7.27 -25.31
C VAL A 431 -0.04 7.18 -25.13
N GLU A 432 0.69 7.57 -26.17
CA GLU A 432 2.14 7.63 -26.16
C GLU A 432 2.61 8.92 -25.48
N VAL A 433 3.58 8.79 -24.57
CA VAL A 433 4.21 9.88 -23.84
C VAL A 433 5.69 9.53 -23.67
N GLU A 434 6.54 10.13 -24.51
CA GLU A 434 7.95 9.71 -24.67
C GLU A 434 8.02 8.20 -24.98
N ASP A 435 8.54 7.40 -24.05
CA ASP A 435 8.68 5.95 -24.16
C ASP A 435 7.63 5.16 -23.36
N TYR A 436 6.56 5.80 -22.91
CA TYR A 436 5.43 5.16 -22.25
C TYR A 436 4.21 5.07 -23.16
N GLN A 437 3.50 3.94 -23.11
CA GLN A 437 2.14 3.78 -23.62
C GLN A 437 1.16 3.67 -22.44
N VAL A 438 0.10 4.48 -22.43
CA VAL A 438 -0.98 4.42 -21.43
C VAL A 438 -2.27 3.99 -22.11
N GLY A 439 -2.70 2.74 -21.93
CA GLY A 439 -3.86 2.14 -22.61
C GLY A 439 -4.96 1.67 -21.66
N TYR A 440 -6.03 1.12 -22.24
CA TYR A 440 -7.05 0.37 -21.49
C TYR A 440 -7.35 -0.95 -22.20
N ALA A 441 -7.31 -2.05 -21.45
CA ALA A 441 -7.63 -3.38 -21.96
C ALA A 441 -8.39 -4.22 -20.93
N GLU A 442 -9.11 -5.23 -21.41
CA GLU A 442 -9.84 -6.18 -20.57
C GLU A 442 -9.48 -7.62 -20.93
N ASN A 443 -9.46 -8.48 -19.92
CA ASN A 443 -9.06 -9.89 -20.01
C ASN A 443 -7.72 -10.13 -20.72
N VAL A 444 -6.71 -9.33 -20.38
CA VAL A 444 -5.33 -9.50 -20.87
C VAL A 444 -4.45 -10.16 -19.82
N THR A 445 -3.53 -11.02 -20.26
CA THR A 445 -2.53 -11.67 -19.41
C THR A 445 -1.71 -10.63 -18.66
N ASN A 446 -1.65 -10.73 -17.34
CA ASN A 446 -0.85 -9.85 -16.51
C ASN A 446 0.62 -10.29 -16.54
N GLN A 447 1.44 -9.57 -17.31
CA GLN A 447 2.85 -9.88 -17.51
C GLN A 447 3.70 -9.74 -16.22
N LEU A 448 3.14 -9.18 -15.14
CA LEU A 448 3.77 -9.15 -13.81
C LEU A 448 3.74 -10.51 -13.09
N TYR A 449 2.78 -11.38 -13.42
CA TYR A 449 2.53 -12.64 -12.69
C TYR A 449 2.84 -13.91 -13.49
N SER A 450 3.17 -13.79 -14.78
CA SER A 450 3.66 -14.86 -15.66
C SER A 450 5.12 -15.26 -15.32
N VAL A 451 5.40 -15.57 -14.05
CA VAL A 451 6.76 -15.55 -13.50
C VAL A 451 7.57 -16.81 -13.82
N VAL A 452 7.00 -18.02 -13.82
CA VAL A 452 7.69 -19.24 -14.31
C VAL A 452 6.67 -20.26 -14.81
N ASP A 453 6.91 -20.86 -15.98
CA ASP A 453 6.14 -22.00 -16.48
C ASP A 453 6.57 -23.30 -15.78
N VAL A 454 6.20 -23.46 -14.50
CA VAL A 454 6.59 -24.62 -13.67
C VAL A 454 5.70 -25.82 -14.02
N PRO A 455 6.28 -26.97 -14.43
CA PRO A 455 5.52 -28.18 -14.68
C PRO A 455 4.67 -28.60 -13.47
N GLY A 456 3.35 -28.63 -13.63
CA GLY A 456 2.40 -28.97 -12.56
C GLY A 456 1.82 -27.77 -11.78
N LEU A 457 2.23 -26.53 -12.07
CA LEU A 457 1.63 -25.30 -11.50
C LEU A 457 1.18 -24.28 -12.57
N GLN A 458 1.20 -24.65 -13.86
CA GLN A 458 0.84 -23.79 -15.00
C GLN A 458 -0.52 -23.07 -14.87
N GLN A 459 -1.50 -23.67 -14.20
CA GLN A 459 -2.83 -23.08 -14.01
C GLN A 459 -2.88 -21.94 -12.97
N VAL A 460 -1.76 -21.60 -12.32
CA VAL A 460 -1.68 -20.58 -11.27
C VAL A 460 -0.91 -19.33 -11.73
N THR A 461 -0.24 -19.38 -12.89
CA THR A 461 0.69 -18.34 -13.35
C THR A 461 0.15 -17.44 -14.46
N SER A 462 -0.90 -17.86 -15.20
CA SER A 462 -1.65 -16.97 -16.11
C SER A 462 -2.74 -16.23 -15.35
N VAL A 463 -2.44 -15.02 -14.88
CA VAL A 463 -3.41 -14.17 -14.17
C VAL A 463 -3.97 -13.11 -15.12
N ASP A 464 -5.23 -13.21 -15.50
CA ASP A 464 -5.87 -12.16 -16.31
C ASP A 464 -6.13 -10.89 -15.51
N SER A 465 -6.06 -9.74 -16.19
CA SER A 465 -6.29 -8.41 -15.63
C SER A 465 -7.07 -7.52 -16.59
N SER A 466 -7.81 -6.56 -16.03
CA SER A 466 -8.64 -5.62 -16.78
C SER A 466 -8.56 -4.23 -16.16
N GLY A 467 -8.30 -3.20 -16.97
CA GLY A 467 -8.23 -1.82 -16.53
C GLY A 467 -7.25 -0.96 -17.33
N VAL A 468 -6.78 0.12 -16.70
CA VAL A 468 -5.79 1.06 -17.26
C VAL A 468 -4.39 0.48 -17.08
N ILE A 469 -3.64 0.40 -18.16
CA ILE A 469 -2.30 -0.21 -18.21
C ILE A 469 -1.27 0.85 -18.59
N VAL A 470 -0.14 0.85 -17.89
CA VAL A 470 1.07 1.57 -18.28
C VAL A 470 2.09 0.56 -18.77
N TYR A 471 2.61 0.81 -19.96
CA TYR A 471 3.60 0.00 -20.65
C TYR A 471 4.81 0.86 -21.02
N SER A 472 6.01 0.27 -20.99
CA SER A 472 7.22 0.86 -21.58
C SER A 472 8.26 -0.24 -21.78
N GLU A 473 8.51 -0.63 -23.03
CA GLU A 473 9.54 -1.62 -23.40
C GLU A 473 10.92 -1.21 -22.86
N ARG A 474 11.35 0.02 -23.17
CA ARG A 474 12.68 0.57 -22.79
C ARG A 474 12.93 0.59 -21.28
N ARG A 475 11.87 0.58 -20.46
CA ARG A 475 11.97 0.59 -18.99
C ARG A 475 11.52 -0.73 -18.36
N ASN A 476 11.13 -1.70 -19.17
CA ASN A 476 10.48 -2.95 -18.76
C ASN A 476 9.29 -2.73 -17.81
N VAL A 477 8.49 -1.70 -18.09
CA VAL A 477 7.28 -1.40 -17.31
C VAL A 477 6.10 -2.15 -17.92
N TRP A 478 5.44 -2.98 -17.12
CA TRP A 478 4.06 -3.40 -17.36
C TRP A 478 3.31 -3.31 -16.03
N GLN A 479 2.33 -2.42 -15.93
CA GLN A 479 1.56 -2.27 -14.69
C GLN A 479 0.10 -1.88 -14.94
N LEU A 480 -0.80 -2.57 -14.26
CA LEU A 480 -2.21 -2.15 -14.09
C LEU A 480 -2.27 -0.93 -13.16
N ALA A 481 -2.30 0.28 -13.73
CA ALA A 481 -2.35 1.54 -13.00
C ALA A 481 -3.69 1.77 -12.28
N ALA A 482 -4.79 1.22 -12.83
CA ALA A 482 -6.08 1.16 -12.16
C ALA A 482 -6.92 0.00 -12.70
N SER A 483 -7.51 -0.81 -11.82
CA SER A 483 -8.42 -1.88 -12.22
C SER A 483 -9.73 -1.35 -12.83
N LYS A 484 -10.39 -2.17 -13.65
CA LYS A 484 -11.75 -1.92 -14.18
C LYS A 484 -12.75 -1.56 -13.08
N SER A 485 -12.69 -2.26 -11.94
CA SER A 485 -13.54 -1.99 -10.75
C SER A 485 -13.23 -0.63 -10.11
N ARG A 486 -11.96 -0.28 -9.95
CA ARG A 486 -11.53 1.04 -9.46
C ARG A 486 -12.03 2.16 -10.37
N LEU A 487 -11.82 2.01 -11.68
CA LEU A 487 -12.25 3.01 -12.67
C LEU A 487 -13.78 3.10 -12.80
N ALA A 488 -14.53 2.01 -12.62
CA ALA A 488 -15.98 2.03 -12.54
C ALA A 488 -16.50 2.72 -11.27
N SER A 489 -15.79 2.59 -10.15
CA SER A 489 -16.13 3.24 -8.89
C SER A 489 -15.82 4.74 -8.89
N SER A 490 -14.66 5.14 -9.44
CA SER A 490 -14.21 6.54 -9.47
C SER A 490 -14.72 7.35 -10.67
N GLY A 491 -15.01 6.67 -11.79
CA GLY A 491 -15.29 7.25 -13.11
C GLY A 491 -14.09 7.95 -13.78
N TYR A 492 -12.99 8.13 -13.06
CA TYR A 492 -11.79 8.82 -13.52
C TYR A 492 -10.55 8.39 -12.75
N VAL A 493 -9.41 8.36 -13.43
CA VAL A 493 -8.08 8.25 -12.80
C VAL A 493 -7.09 9.14 -13.55
N ARG A 494 -6.04 9.59 -12.84
CA ARG A 494 -4.86 10.24 -13.41
C ARG A 494 -3.69 9.27 -13.36
N VAL A 495 -3.03 9.09 -14.48
CA VAL A 495 -1.82 8.28 -14.62
C VAL A 495 -0.67 9.24 -14.89
N THR A 496 0.20 9.45 -13.89
CA THR A 496 1.42 10.23 -14.06
C THR A 496 2.56 9.32 -14.50
N VAL A 497 3.13 9.58 -15.67
CA VAL A 497 4.39 8.98 -16.14
C VAL A 497 5.51 10.02 -16.12
N GLY A 498 6.77 9.62 -16.30
CA GLY A 498 7.87 10.58 -16.21
C GLY A 498 9.28 9.96 -16.19
N GLY A 499 10.25 10.78 -15.83
CA GLY A 499 11.64 10.37 -15.64
C GLY A 499 12.37 11.30 -14.68
N VAL A 500 13.69 11.28 -14.72
CA VAL A 500 14.49 12.27 -14.00
C VAL A 500 14.26 13.64 -14.65
N GLY A 501 13.73 14.59 -13.89
CA GLY A 501 13.54 15.98 -14.32
C GLY A 501 12.28 16.28 -15.15
N TRP A 502 11.46 15.29 -15.50
CA TRP A 502 10.24 15.50 -16.28
C TRP A 502 9.08 14.59 -15.82
N ARG A 503 7.85 15.05 -16.05
CA ARG A 503 6.62 14.31 -15.71
C ARG A 503 5.48 14.73 -16.61
N GLU A 504 4.60 13.80 -16.93
CA GLU A 504 3.38 14.05 -17.69
C GLU A 504 2.19 13.29 -17.09
N THR A 505 0.96 13.70 -17.41
CA THR A 505 -0.24 13.06 -16.82
C THR A 505 -1.34 12.79 -17.84
N VAL A 506 -1.61 11.51 -18.08
CA VAL A 506 -2.74 11.04 -18.89
C VAL A 506 -3.97 10.92 -17.99
N GLY A 507 -5.07 11.56 -18.38
CA GLY A 507 -6.36 11.37 -17.73
C GLY A 507 -7.10 10.19 -18.35
N VAL A 508 -7.84 9.41 -17.55
CA VAL A 508 -8.66 8.31 -18.07
C VAL A 508 -10.05 8.39 -17.47
N THR A 509 -11.09 8.51 -18.30
CA THR A 509 -12.50 8.57 -17.86
C THR A 509 -13.29 7.34 -18.30
N ARG A 510 -14.14 6.80 -17.43
CA ARG A 510 -15.16 5.81 -17.79
C ARG A 510 -16.55 6.42 -17.65
N THR A 511 -17.37 6.23 -18.67
CA THR A 511 -18.79 6.64 -18.69
C THR A 511 -19.63 5.46 -19.18
N GLY A 512 -20.82 5.25 -18.63
CA GLY A 512 -21.67 4.12 -19.02
C GLY A 512 -23.12 4.26 -18.58
N TRP A 513 -23.93 3.31 -19.05
CA TRP A 513 -25.35 3.18 -18.83
C TRP A 513 -25.66 1.74 -18.37
N SER A 514 -26.32 1.61 -17.22
CA SER A 514 -26.94 0.34 -16.80
C SER A 514 -28.26 0.20 -17.53
N VAL A 515 -28.50 -0.91 -18.22
CA VAL A 515 -29.78 -1.16 -18.85
C VAL A 515 -30.69 -1.90 -17.86
N VAL A 516 -32.00 -1.63 -17.89
CA VAL A 516 -32.95 -2.23 -16.95
C VAL A 516 -33.19 -3.70 -17.34
N GLY A 517 -32.94 -4.60 -16.39
CA GLY A 517 -33.01 -6.05 -16.61
C GLY A 517 -31.86 -6.63 -17.45
N GLY A 518 -30.84 -5.83 -17.77
CA GLY A 518 -29.71 -6.24 -18.61
C GLY A 518 -28.35 -5.73 -18.11
N ASP A 519 -27.35 -5.84 -18.98
CA ASP A 519 -25.96 -5.49 -18.69
C ASP A 519 -25.67 -3.97 -18.72
N GLU A 520 -24.39 -3.60 -18.64
CA GLU A 520 -23.91 -2.22 -18.76
C GLU A 520 -23.24 -1.97 -20.12
N ALA A 521 -23.72 -0.95 -20.85
CA ALA A 521 -23.00 -0.39 -21.99
C ALA A 521 -22.12 0.77 -21.50
N TYR A 522 -20.80 0.68 -21.66
CA TYR A 522 -19.85 1.71 -21.21
C TYR A 522 -18.70 1.91 -22.19
N ARG A 523 -17.93 2.97 -21.94
CA ARG A 523 -16.73 3.31 -22.70
C ARG A 523 -15.66 3.91 -21.81
N VAL A 524 -14.42 3.79 -22.26
CA VAL A 524 -13.25 4.41 -21.67
C VAL A 524 -12.62 5.37 -22.67
N ARG A 525 -12.32 6.58 -22.22
CA ARG A 525 -11.59 7.59 -22.99
C ARG A 525 -10.29 7.96 -22.30
N LEU A 526 -9.23 8.07 -23.09
CA LEU A 526 -7.93 8.57 -22.69
C LEU A 526 -7.84 10.06 -23.04
N HIS A 527 -7.20 10.83 -22.18
CA HIS A 527 -7.00 12.27 -22.30
C HIS A 527 -5.48 12.51 -22.26
N PRO A 528 -4.84 12.69 -23.43
CA PRO A 528 -3.41 13.03 -23.51
C PRO A 528 -3.12 14.36 -22.78
N PRO A 529 -1.85 14.64 -22.43
CA PRO A 529 -1.49 15.94 -21.84
C PRO A 529 -1.82 17.11 -22.79
N ASP A 530 -1.40 17.00 -24.05
CA ASP A 530 -1.47 18.06 -25.06
C ASP A 530 -2.35 17.68 -26.27
N GLY A 531 -3.53 17.08 -26.03
CA GLY A 531 -4.38 16.63 -27.13
C GLY A 531 -5.85 16.40 -26.80
N PRO A 532 -6.70 16.19 -27.82
CA PRO A 532 -8.12 15.88 -27.63
C PRO A 532 -8.30 14.51 -26.99
N ALA A 533 -9.38 14.37 -26.20
CA ALA A 533 -9.75 13.08 -25.63
C ALA A 533 -10.21 12.09 -26.71
N ARG A 534 -9.77 10.84 -26.61
CA ARG A 534 -10.04 9.78 -27.61
C ARG A 534 -10.58 8.50 -26.98
N LEU A 535 -11.32 7.73 -27.78
CA LEU A 535 -11.94 6.47 -27.36
C LEU A 535 -10.87 5.38 -27.33
N ALA A 536 -10.70 4.72 -26.18
CA ALA A 536 -9.78 3.58 -26.01
C ALA A 536 -10.48 2.27 -25.68
N PHE A 537 -11.79 2.31 -25.37
CA PHE A 537 -12.58 1.09 -25.22
C PHE A 537 -14.07 1.40 -25.34
N ALA A 538 -14.80 0.55 -26.04
CA ALA A 538 -16.26 0.47 -25.98
C ALA A 538 -16.62 -0.97 -25.57
N SER A 539 -17.51 -1.12 -24.59
CA SER A 539 -18.04 -2.43 -24.23
C SER A 539 -18.92 -3.01 -25.33
N GLY A 540 -19.26 -4.29 -25.20
CA GLY A 540 -20.38 -4.86 -25.95
C GLY A 540 -21.70 -4.07 -25.71
N PRO A 541 -22.65 -4.19 -26.64
CA PRO A 541 -23.98 -3.61 -26.49
C PRO A 541 -24.74 -4.27 -25.33
N ALA A 542 -25.66 -3.53 -24.71
CA ALA A 542 -26.52 -4.02 -23.63
C ALA A 542 -28.00 -3.84 -24.00
N THR A 543 -28.78 -4.91 -23.92
CA THR A 543 -30.20 -4.94 -24.31
C THR A 543 -31.10 -4.86 -23.08
N ALA A 544 -32.22 -4.13 -23.18
CA ALA A 544 -33.21 -4.05 -22.12
C ALA A 544 -34.07 -5.31 -22.09
N GLU A 545 -34.42 -5.76 -20.89
CA GLU A 545 -35.37 -6.88 -20.69
C GLU A 545 -36.77 -6.49 -21.18
N ALA A 546 -37.13 -5.21 -21.04
CA ALA A 546 -38.41 -4.68 -21.52
C ALA A 546 -38.42 -4.56 -23.05
N THR A 547 -39.46 -5.12 -23.67
CA THR A 547 -39.83 -4.89 -25.07
C THR A 547 -41.06 -4.01 -25.15
N ILE A 548 -41.18 -3.22 -26.22
CA ILE A 548 -42.31 -2.31 -26.47
C ILE A 548 -42.77 -2.53 -27.90
N ALA A 549 -44.05 -2.82 -28.13
CA ALA A 549 -44.63 -3.10 -29.46
C ALA A 549 -43.86 -4.17 -30.27
N ASN A 550 -43.48 -5.28 -29.62
CA ASN A 550 -42.60 -6.35 -30.16
C ASN A 550 -41.20 -5.87 -30.60
N ARG A 551 -40.74 -4.72 -30.10
CA ARG A 551 -39.41 -4.18 -30.37
C ARG A 551 -38.48 -4.32 -29.16
N SER A 552 -37.26 -4.77 -29.39
CA SER A 552 -36.18 -4.79 -28.39
C SER A 552 -35.33 -3.53 -28.50
N MET A 553 -34.76 -3.09 -27.38
CA MET A 553 -34.03 -1.83 -27.28
C MET A 553 -32.62 -2.11 -26.73
N THR A 554 -31.61 -1.75 -27.52
CA THR A 554 -30.21 -2.06 -27.23
C THR A 554 -29.38 -0.79 -27.19
N LEU A 555 -28.73 -0.52 -26.06
CA LEU A 555 -27.77 0.58 -25.93
C LEU A 555 -26.38 0.12 -26.37
N ARG A 556 -25.68 0.95 -27.15
CA ARG A 556 -24.29 0.72 -27.55
C ARG A 556 -23.47 2.01 -27.47
N SER A 557 -22.15 1.88 -27.32
CA SER A 557 -21.21 3.01 -27.45
C SER A 557 -20.65 3.03 -28.87
N VAL A 558 -20.69 4.19 -29.54
CA VAL A 558 -20.11 4.38 -30.89
C VAL A 558 -19.33 5.69 -30.89
N GLY A 559 -18.02 5.62 -31.15
CA GLY A 559 -17.14 6.79 -31.20
C GLY A 559 -17.23 7.65 -29.93
N THR A 560 -17.62 8.92 -30.11
CA THR A 560 -17.79 9.92 -29.04
C THR A 560 -19.11 9.82 -28.29
N ASP A 561 -20.05 8.97 -28.71
CA ASP A 561 -21.46 9.00 -28.29
C ASP A 561 -22.00 7.62 -27.90
N PHE A 562 -23.24 7.60 -27.42
CA PHE A 562 -23.99 6.37 -27.18
C PHE A 562 -25.26 6.42 -28.02
N GLU A 563 -25.66 5.26 -28.54
CA GLU A 563 -26.83 5.11 -29.40
C GLU A 563 -27.81 4.11 -28.80
N VAL A 564 -29.10 4.29 -29.10
CA VAL A 564 -30.10 3.24 -28.99
C VAL A 564 -30.34 2.63 -30.37
N VAL A 565 -30.29 1.31 -30.43
CA VAL A 565 -30.70 0.50 -31.57
C VAL A 565 -32.03 -0.16 -31.21
N VAL A 566 -33.03 -0.01 -32.09
CA VAL A 566 -34.35 -0.63 -31.95
C VAL A 566 -34.49 -1.72 -33.00
N ASN A 567 -34.74 -2.95 -32.55
CA ASN A 567 -34.88 -4.11 -33.42
C ASN A 567 -36.29 -4.73 -33.30
N THR A 568 -36.80 -5.33 -34.37
CA THR A 568 -38.05 -6.09 -34.41
C THR A 568 -37.76 -7.39 -35.15
N ASP A 569 -38.15 -8.54 -34.57
CA ASP A 569 -37.97 -9.87 -35.17
C ASP A 569 -36.55 -10.13 -35.74
N ASN A 570 -35.54 -9.60 -35.02
CA ASN A 570 -34.11 -9.64 -35.33
C ASN A 570 -33.62 -8.76 -36.50
N GLU A 571 -34.45 -7.86 -37.05
CA GLU A 571 -34.07 -6.79 -37.98
C GLU A 571 -33.97 -5.44 -37.26
N THR A 572 -33.02 -4.59 -37.67
CA THR A 572 -32.86 -3.23 -37.11
C THR A 572 -33.83 -2.25 -37.78
N VAL A 573 -34.78 -1.74 -37.00
CA VAL A 573 -35.83 -0.80 -37.45
C VAL A 573 -35.40 0.66 -37.26
N GLY A 574 -34.48 0.93 -36.32
CA GLY A 574 -33.94 2.27 -36.14
C GLY A 574 -32.65 2.31 -35.32
N ILE A 575 -31.84 3.34 -35.58
CA ILE A 575 -30.64 3.70 -34.82
C ILE A 575 -30.69 5.21 -34.55
N GLY A 576 -30.43 5.64 -33.33
CA GLY A 576 -30.33 7.06 -33.01
C GLY A 576 -29.47 7.33 -31.77
N GLY A 577 -28.87 8.52 -31.72
CA GLY A 577 -28.10 8.97 -30.56
C GLY A 577 -28.98 9.12 -29.32
N LEU A 578 -28.43 8.82 -28.15
CA LEU A 578 -29.10 9.04 -26.87
C LEU A 578 -29.33 10.54 -26.62
N PRO A 579 -30.54 10.94 -26.18
CA PRO A 579 -30.84 12.35 -25.98
C PRO A 579 -30.03 12.95 -24.82
N GLU A 580 -29.85 14.27 -24.89
CA GLU A 580 -29.29 15.04 -23.78
C GLU A 580 -30.22 15.04 -22.56
N SER A 581 -29.74 15.55 -21.43
CA SER A 581 -30.55 15.61 -20.20
C SER A 581 -31.71 16.58 -20.37
N GLY A 582 -32.95 16.12 -20.18
CA GLY A 582 -34.16 16.91 -20.41
C GLY A 582 -34.62 16.94 -21.88
N ALA A 583 -33.95 16.21 -22.78
CA ALA A 583 -34.32 16.10 -24.19
C ALA A 583 -34.99 14.75 -24.49
N ASN A 584 -35.60 14.66 -25.67
CA ASN A 584 -36.12 13.41 -26.23
C ASN A 584 -35.72 13.25 -27.71
N THR A 585 -35.86 12.04 -28.22
CA THR A 585 -35.59 11.64 -29.61
C THR A 585 -36.48 10.46 -29.98
N THR A 586 -36.73 10.19 -31.26
CA THR A 586 -37.56 9.05 -31.71
C THR A 586 -36.75 8.11 -32.59
N VAL A 587 -36.77 6.82 -32.27
CA VAL A 587 -36.01 5.78 -32.97
C VAL A 587 -36.90 4.55 -33.14
N GLY A 588 -37.14 4.10 -34.38
CA GLY A 588 -37.99 2.93 -34.66
C GLY A 588 -39.40 3.05 -34.07
N ASP A 589 -40.03 4.21 -34.29
CA ASP A 589 -41.31 4.68 -33.72
C ASP A 589 -41.36 4.85 -32.19
N ILE A 590 -40.35 4.41 -31.44
CA ILE A 590 -40.28 4.56 -29.99
C ILE A 590 -39.66 5.92 -29.64
N GLN A 591 -40.35 6.71 -28.81
CA GLN A 591 -39.81 7.94 -28.26
C GLN A 591 -38.94 7.62 -27.03
N PHE A 592 -37.69 8.07 -27.05
CA PHE A 592 -36.77 8.00 -25.92
C PHE A 592 -36.64 9.37 -25.27
N GLU A 593 -36.95 9.44 -23.98
CA GLU A 593 -36.90 10.65 -23.16
C GLU A 593 -35.88 10.44 -22.03
N ARG A 594 -35.03 11.44 -21.78
CA ARG A 594 -34.05 11.36 -20.70
C ARG A 594 -34.32 12.38 -19.60
N ASP A 595 -34.69 11.87 -18.43
CA ASP A 595 -34.88 12.64 -17.22
C ASP A 595 -33.65 12.49 -16.31
N GLY A 596 -32.75 13.49 -16.37
CA GLY A 596 -31.49 13.50 -15.63
C GLY A 596 -30.55 12.33 -15.97
N ASN A 597 -30.60 11.30 -15.13
CA ASN A 597 -29.85 10.05 -15.29
C ASN A 597 -30.71 8.89 -15.79
N ASP A 598 -32.02 8.94 -15.69
CA ASP A 598 -32.91 7.88 -16.15
C ASP A 598 -33.32 8.09 -17.61
N LEU A 599 -33.37 6.99 -18.38
CA LEU A 599 -33.83 6.96 -19.76
C LEU A 599 -35.14 6.17 -19.82
N TYR A 600 -36.17 6.83 -20.33
CA TYR A 600 -37.50 6.27 -20.56
C TYR A 600 -37.72 6.03 -22.04
N ALA A 601 -38.45 4.97 -22.36
CA ALA A 601 -38.96 4.68 -23.68
C ALA A 601 -40.49 4.71 -23.63
N SER A 602 -41.12 5.33 -24.62
CA SER A 602 -42.58 5.44 -24.72
C SER A 602 -43.13 5.24 -26.12
N TYR A 603 -44.30 4.60 -26.17
CA TYR A 603 -45.05 4.25 -27.38
C TYR A 603 -46.51 3.96 -26.98
N ASP A 604 -47.50 4.48 -27.71
CA ASP A 604 -48.95 4.25 -27.50
C ASP A 604 -49.40 4.23 -26.02
N GLY A 605 -49.03 5.27 -25.26
CA GLY A 605 -49.39 5.44 -23.84
C GLY A 605 -48.59 4.57 -22.84
N THR A 606 -47.76 3.64 -23.32
CA THR A 606 -46.79 2.92 -22.49
C THR A 606 -45.56 3.80 -22.26
N ARG A 607 -45.06 3.88 -21.01
CA ARG A 607 -43.78 4.53 -20.67
C ARG A 607 -43.02 3.67 -19.66
N VAL A 608 -41.81 3.22 -20.02
CA VAL A 608 -40.99 2.32 -19.20
C VAL A 608 -39.57 2.88 -19.07
N ARG A 609 -38.95 2.80 -17.89
CA ARG A 609 -37.53 3.09 -17.77
C ARG A 609 -36.72 1.94 -18.36
N VAL A 610 -35.88 2.24 -19.34
CA VAL A 610 -35.07 1.26 -20.07
C VAL A 610 -33.60 1.32 -19.71
N ALA A 611 -33.06 2.46 -19.24
CA ALA A 611 -31.69 2.56 -18.77
C ALA A 611 -31.50 3.63 -17.69
N ASN A 612 -30.36 3.58 -17.00
CA ASN A 612 -29.90 4.59 -16.03
C ASN A 612 -28.40 4.86 -16.23
N LYS A 613 -28.04 6.14 -16.34
CA LYS A 613 -26.66 6.60 -16.51
C LYS A 613 -25.88 6.34 -15.23
N LYS A 614 -24.77 5.59 -15.34
CA LYS A 614 -23.89 5.33 -14.20
C LYS A 614 -23.19 6.61 -13.77
N VAL A 615 -23.71 7.26 -12.74
CA VAL A 615 -22.93 8.18 -11.91
C VAL A 615 -22.00 7.35 -11.02
N PRO A 616 -20.67 7.52 -11.12
CA PRO A 616 -19.69 6.82 -10.29
C PRO A 616 -20.02 7.03 -8.80
N PRO A 617 -20.02 5.98 -7.97
CA PRO A 617 -20.37 6.10 -6.54
C PRO A 617 -19.61 7.20 -5.78
N THR A 618 -18.35 7.45 -6.13
CA THR A 618 -17.52 8.52 -5.54
C THR A 618 -17.90 9.95 -5.97
N ARG A 619 -18.95 10.11 -6.78
CA ARG A 619 -19.43 11.38 -7.37
C ARG A 619 -20.95 11.55 -7.23
N ARG A 620 -21.55 10.93 -6.22
CA ARG A 620 -23.00 10.97 -5.96
C ARG A 620 -23.41 11.98 -4.88
N ASP A 621 -22.45 12.78 -4.41
CA ASP A 621 -22.60 13.86 -3.44
C ASP A 621 -22.76 15.20 -4.18
#